data_AF-A0A379K092-F1
#
_entry.id   AF-A0A379K092-F1
#
_cell.length_a   1.000
_cell.length_b   1.000
_cell.length_c   1.000
_cell.angle_alpha   90.00
_cell.angle_beta   90.00
_cell.angle_gamma   90.00
#
_symmetry.space_group_name_H-M   'P 1'
#
loop_
_entity.id
_entity.type
_entity.pdbx_description
1 polymer ?
#
loop_
_entity_poly.entity_id
_entity_poly.type
_entity_poly.pdbx_seq_one_letter_code
_entity_poly.pdbx_strand_id
1 'polypeptide(L)' 'METPAENITKEGIEVKPGQVWKDLDKRSYGRQCKVIAIEDGKAKMQHYARGQLGSKTTVSIRRMHKHSTGWDLVNE' A
#
# COMPACT_ATOMS: atom_id res chain seq x y z
N MET A 1 -15.31 -9.19 -20.08
CA MET A 1 -14.81 -9.80 -18.83
C MET A 1 -14.53 -8.63 -17.91
N GLU A 2 -15.31 -8.47 -16.84
CA GLU A 2 -15.00 -7.49 -15.81
C GLU A 2 -13.68 -7.92 -15.18
N THR A 3 -12.59 -7.19 -15.46
CA THR A 3 -11.35 -7.38 -14.73
C THR A 3 -11.70 -7.24 -13.25
N PRO A 4 -11.35 -8.22 -12.38
CA PRO A 4 -11.52 -8.05 -10.95
C PRO A 4 -10.85 -6.74 -10.60
N ALA A 5 -11.56 -5.83 -9.92
CA ALA A 5 -11.04 -4.51 -9.61
C ALA A 5 -9.62 -4.65 -9.04
N GLU A 6 -8.63 -4.35 -9.88
CA GLU A 6 -7.25 -4.74 -9.61
C GLU A 6 -6.68 -3.93 -8.44
N ASN A 7 -7.42 -2.91 -8.03
CA ASN A 7 -7.19 -2.06 -6.89
C ASN A 7 -7.89 -2.48 -5.59
N ILE A 8 -8.58 -3.63 -5.53
CA ILE A 8 -9.21 -4.11 -4.29
C ILE A 8 -8.31 -5.10 -3.55
N THR A 9 -8.07 -4.84 -2.27
CA THR A 9 -7.29 -5.72 -1.38
C THR A 9 -8.07 -6.98 -1.01
N LYS A 10 -7.42 -7.96 -0.36
CA LYS A 10 -8.11 -9.16 0.16
C LYS A 10 -9.17 -8.84 1.23
N GLU A 11 -9.07 -7.69 1.88
CA GLU A 11 -10.00 -7.24 2.92
C GLU A 11 -11.14 -6.39 2.34
N GLY A 12 -11.22 -6.25 1.00
CA GLY A 12 -12.27 -5.45 0.34
C GLY A 12 -12.00 -3.94 0.34
N ILE A 13 -10.83 -3.51 0.81
CA ILE A 13 -10.43 -2.10 0.79
C ILE A 13 -10.04 -1.71 -0.65
N GLU A 14 -10.60 -0.62 -1.15
CA GLU A 14 -10.22 -0.02 -2.42
C GLU A 14 -8.95 0.83 -2.22
N VAL A 15 -7.87 0.46 -2.91
CA VAL A 15 -6.62 1.21 -2.91
C VAL A 15 -6.76 2.41 -3.84
N LYS A 16 -6.33 3.59 -3.37
CA LYS A 16 -6.37 4.87 -4.10
C LYS A 16 -5.07 5.65 -3.93
N PRO A 17 -4.63 6.42 -4.95
CA PRO A 17 -3.59 7.42 -4.78
C PRO A 17 -3.95 8.40 -3.66
N GLY A 18 -2.99 8.73 -2.79
CA GLY A 18 -3.22 9.57 -1.61
C GLY A 18 -3.15 8.81 -0.29
N GLN A 19 -3.61 7.56 -0.26
CA GLN A 19 -3.67 6.75 0.95
C GLN A 19 -2.28 6.46 1.53
N VAL A 20 -2.18 6.44 2.86
CA VAL A 20 -0.97 6.07 3.60
C VAL A 20 -1.16 4.71 4.25
N TRP A 21 -0.23 3.81 3.95
CA TRP A 21 -0.23 2.44 4.45
C TRP A 21 1.02 2.18 5.29
N LYS A 22 0.84 1.53 6.42
CA LYS A 22 1.91 1.09 7.32
C LYS A 22 2.33 -0.33 6.96
N ASP A 23 3.63 -0.53 6.86
CA ASP A 23 4.21 -1.85 6.72
C ASP A 23 4.20 -2.57 8.08
N LEU A 24 3.67 -3.81 8.07
CA LEU A 24 3.61 -4.66 9.25
C LEU A 24 4.82 -5.59 9.36
N ASP A 25 5.73 -5.60 8.37
CA ASP A 25 6.96 -6.36 8.43
C ASP A 25 7.85 -5.86 9.57
N LYS A 26 8.13 -6.75 10.53
CA LYS A 26 8.98 -6.49 11.71
C LYS A 26 10.39 -6.03 11.35
N ARG A 27 10.90 -6.38 10.16
CA ARG A 27 12.23 -5.94 9.67
C ARG A 27 12.23 -4.47 9.22
N SER A 28 11.05 -3.93 8.92
CA SER A 28 10.84 -2.56 8.43
C SER A 28 10.03 -1.74 9.43
N TYR A 29 10.26 -1.95 10.74
CA TYR A 29 9.47 -1.36 11.80
C TYR A 29 9.31 0.16 11.65
N GLY A 30 8.06 0.63 11.67
CA GLY A 30 7.72 2.04 11.54
C GLY A 30 7.68 2.58 10.11
N ARG A 31 7.92 1.75 9.09
CA ARG A 31 7.81 2.15 7.69
C ARG A 31 6.36 2.45 7.33
N GLN A 32 6.12 3.65 6.80
CA GLN A 32 4.86 4.04 6.19
C GLN A 32 5.12 4.45 4.74
N CYS A 33 4.16 4.18 3.86
CA CYS A 33 4.27 4.50 2.45
C CYS A 33 2.96 5.12 1.95
N LYS A 34 3.06 6.18 1.17
CA LYS A 34 1.94 6.83 0.50
C LYS A 34 1.76 6.25 -0.89
N VAL A 35 0.54 5.89 -1.28
CA VAL A 35 0.21 5.46 -2.64
C VAL A 35 0.26 6.68 -3.57
N ILE A 36 0.98 6.56 -4.68
CA ILE A 36 1.12 7.60 -5.70
C ILE A 36 0.34 7.23 -6.96
N ALA A 37 0.36 5.96 -7.33
CA ALA A 37 -0.32 5.47 -8.52
C ALA A 37 -0.65 3.98 -8.35
N ILE A 38 -1.57 3.49 -9.17
CA ILE A 38 -1.97 2.09 -9.24
C ILE A 38 -1.88 1.66 -10.70
N GLU A 39 -1.23 0.53 -10.94
CA GLU A 39 -1.02 -0.02 -12.28
C GLU A 39 -0.89 -1.54 -12.19
N ASP A 40 -1.59 -2.27 -13.05
CA ASP A 40 -1.53 -3.74 -13.17
C ASP A 40 -1.65 -4.49 -11.82
N GLY A 41 -2.64 -4.12 -11.00
CA GLY A 41 -2.85 -4.68 -9.66
C GLY A 41 -1.73 -4.43 -8.64
N LYS A 42 -0.90 -3.41 -8.87
CA LYS A 42 0.18 -2.98 -8.00
C LYS A 42 0.03 -1.51 -7.62
N ALA A 43 0.27 -1.22 -6.34
CA ALA A 43 0.40 0.13 -5.84
C ALA A 43 1.85 0.59 -5.99
N LYS A 44 2.07 1.68 -6.72
CA LYS A 44 3.32 2.45 -6.69
C LYS A 44 3.25 3.35 -5.48
N MET A 45 4.13 3.12 -4.52
CA MET A 45 4.14 3.81 -3.25
C MET A 45 5.47 4.53 -3.03
N GLN A 46 5.46 5.52 -2.16
CA GLN A 46 6.68 6.22 -1.75
C GLN A 46 6.74 6.26 -0.24
N HIS A 47 7.94 6.00 0.29
CA HIS A 47 8.19 6.07 1.72
C HIS A 47 7.74 7.44 2.24
N TYR A 48 6.97 7.43 3.32
CA TYR A 48 6.39 8.60 3.94
C TYR A 48 6.77 8.58 5.41
N ALA A 49 7.70 9.46 5.80
CA ALA A 49 8.14 9.58 7.19
C ALA A 49 8.20 11.05 7.57
N ARG A 50 7.51 11.44 8.65
CA ARG A 50 7.51 12.81 9.19
C ARG A 50 7.19 13.89 8.13
N GLY A 51 6.27 13.60 7.21
CA GLY A 51 5.90 14.53 6.15
C GLY A 51 6.87 14.59 4.96
N GLN A 52 7.98 13.83 5.00
CA GLN A 52 8.93 13.75 3.89
C GLN A 52 8.70 12.50 3.03
N LEU A 53 8.78 12.71 1.71
CA LEU A 53 8.70 11.67 0.69
C LEU A 53 10.11 11.14 0.38
N GLY A 54 10.30 9.83 0.53
CA GLY A 54 11.58 9.16 0.37
C GLY A 54 11.64 8.26 -0.88
N SER A 55 12.22 7.06 -0.71
CA SER A 55 12.36 6.08 -1.78
C SER A 55 11.01 5.57 -2.30
N LYS A 56 10.98 5.19 -3.58
CA LYS A 56 9.80 4.57 -4.20
C LYS A 56 9.83 3.05 -4.04
N THR A 57 8.66 2.45 -3.90
CA THR A 57 8.49 1.00 -3.83
C THR A 57 7.22 0.60 -4.57
N THR A 58 7.13 -0.65 -4.99
CA THR A 58 5.96 -1.20 -5.67
C THR A 58 5.46 -2.40 -4.90
N VAL A 59 4.18 -2.40 -4.55
CA VAL A 59 3.56 -3.44 -3.73
C VAL A 59 2.37 -4.02 -4.47
N SER A 60 2.25 -5.34 -4.50
CA SER A 60 1.03 -5.98 -5.02
C SER A 60 -0.14 -5.71 -4.10
N ILE A 61 -1.27 -5.27 -4.66
CA ILE A 61 -2.47 -4.91 -3.89
C ILE A 61 -3.03 -6.09 -3.10
N ARG A 62 -2.83 -7.32 -3.61
CA ARG A 62 -3.14 -8.57 -2.88
C ARG A 62 -2.36 -8.75 -1.58
N ARG A 63 -1.23 -8.05 -1.39
CA ARG A 63 -0.44 -8.04 -0.14
C ARG A 63 -0.85 -6.92 0.83
N MET A 64 -1.70 -6.00 0.40
CA MET A 64 -2.14 -4.86 1.21
C MET A 64 -3.30 -5.25 2.13
N HIS A 65 -3.04 -6.18 3.05
CA HIS A 65 -3.98 -6.63 4.09
C HIS A 65 -3.20 -6.94 5.37
N LYS A 66 -3.90 -7.09 6.49
CA LYS A 66 -3.28 -7.37 7.79
C LYS A 66 -2.68 -8.77 7.82
N HIS A 67 -1.36 -8.83 7.65
CA HIS A 67 -0.55 -10.03 7.74
C HIS A 67 0.83 -9.67 8.33
N SER A 68 1.61 -10.66 8.77
CA SER A 68 2.93 -10.46 9.40
C SER A 68 3.97 -9.73 8.52
N THR A 69 3.72 -9.68 7.20
CA THR A 69 4.50 -8.95 6.18
C THR A 69 3.57 -8.20 5.21
N GLY A 70 2.37 -7.90 5.70
CA GLY A 70 1.32 -7.20 4.99
C GLY A 70 1.33 -5.70 5.26
N TRP A 71 0.21 -5.05 4.96
CA TRP A 71 0.06 -3.61 5.12
C TRP A 71 -1.25 -3.26 5.78
N ASP A 72 -1.24 -2.20 6.57
CA ASP A 72 -2.41 -1.66 7.25
C ASP A 72 -2.69 -0.24 6.77
N LEU A 73 -3.94 0.07 6.47
CA LEU A 73 -4.34 1.41 6.05
C LEU A 73 -4.34 2.33 7.29
N VAL A 74 -3.63 3.46 7.20
CA VAL A 74 -3.50 4.41 8.32
C VAL A 74 -4.18 5.74 8.03
N ASN A 75 -4.22 6.16 6.76
CA ASN A 75 -4.85 7.41 6.36
C ASN A 75 -5.36 7.34 4.91
N GLU A 76 -6.45 8.04 4.61
CA GLU A 76 -7.06 8.12 3.27
C GLU A 76 -6.87 9.49 2.60
#